data_AF-A0A7S0A4L0-F1
#
_entry.id   AF-A0A7S0A4L0-F1
#
_cell.length_a   1.000
_cell.length_b   1.000
_cell.length_c   1.000
_cell.angle_alpha   90.00
_cell.angle_beta   90.00
_cell.angle_gamma   90.00
#
_symmetry.space_group_name_H-M   'P 1'
#
loop_
_entity.id
_entity.type
_entity.pdbx_description
1 polymer ?
#
loop_
_entity_poly.entity_id
_entity_poly.type
_entity_poly.pdbx_seq_one_letter_code
_entity_poly.pdbx_strand_id
1 'polypeptide(L)'
;MLAAHSSLEQSETETDFELAVGKTGPSSSCLAGRGRSVVALALLGSALASVVCHHSLANRGTPEAPGSPAESVRLFAGRASAPAACSKSAAEPSFAPEPKGACTSFKEKSDNCAGDWQGKKCGACFNPGARAGAQCKGKHPGYSCPPDKPDGGGDMAFACMDWTFGSTAMLAAESSYNCRSGKAPVYFGVGTYGVDLGKDPMGGLGQCVQIHVKGLEREIIAQSINTGHDVSVNQFDLQMGAGGVGLFNTCAGDDFSMYPGPKSVWGHQYGGLDHKSQCADLPPYPRDSAPMKAAGDNLVNLCEYAFDKGVYQNPSIASIARVTCPAELVNLTQFRRADEPTEAEAERNLAEAAAQRKTGGNKCRLGAPGVGADYCLTRMMDCRKPSGAIKDNLQNVALLADGHRLVQPCLADGYTRIDVQCGCHDCYC
;
A
#
# COMPACT_ATOMS: atom_id res chain seq x y z
N MET A 1 -16.35 -54.11 40.32
CA MET A 1 -17.40 -53.66 39.38
C MET A 1 -16.65 -53.19 38.13
N LEU A 2 -16.58 -54.01 37.07
CA LEU A 2 -17.58 -54.08 35.98
C LEU A 2 -17.70 -52.71 35.27
N ALA A 3 -17.09 -52.50 34.10
CA ALA A 3 -17.58 -52.89 32.74
C ALA A 3 -18.71 -51.97 32.25
N ALA A 4 -18.91 -51.65 30.96
CA ALA A 4 -18.11 -51.68 29.73
C ALA A 4 -18.88 -50.89 28.62
N HIS A 5 -18.26 -50.61 27.46
CA HIS A 5 -18.87 -50.20 26.17
C HIS A 5 -19.88 -49.03 26.09
N SER A 6 -19.64 -48.09 25.16
CA SER A 6 -20.33 -48.10 23.85
C SER A 6 -19.69 -47.10 22.87
N SER A 7 -19.69 -47.46 21.59
CA SER A 7 -19.25 -46.64 20.45
C SER A 7 -20.35 -45.71 19.96
N LEU A 8 -19.98 -44.68 19.18
CA LEU A 8 -20.80 -44.14 18.09
C LEU A 8 -19.90 -43.39 17.09
N GLU A 9 -19.77 -43.95 15.88
CA GLU A 9 -19.21 -43.28 14.70
C GLU A 9 -20.27 -42.38 14.07
N GLN A 10 -19.88 -41.19 13.60
CA GLN A 10 -20.54 -40.55 12.45
C GLN A 10 -19.49 -39.86 11.58
N SER A 11 -19.48 -40.22 10.30
CA SER A 11 -18.67 -39.62 9.24
C SER A 11 -19.61 -38.96 8.21
N GLU A 12 -19.44 -37.66 7.98
CA GLU A 12 -20.05 -36.92 6.87
C GLU A 12 -18.96 -35.93 6.37
N THR A 13 -18.20 -36.25 5.32
CA THR A 13 -18.48 -36.28 3.85
C THR A 13 -17.83 -35.08 3.17
N GLU A 14 -16.77 -35.34 2.42
CA GLU A 14 -16.22 -34.43 1.42
C GLU A 14 -17.26 -34.15 0.32
N THR A 15 -17.31 -32.92 -0.17
CA THR A 15 -17.98 -32.58 -1.43
C THR A 15 -16.94 -32.10 -2.45
N ASP A 16 -16.49 -33.02 -3.29
CA ASP A 16 -15.78 -32.71 -4.53
C ASP A 16 -16.66 -31.84 -5.45
N PHE A 17 -16.05 -30.83 -6.07
CA PHE A 17 -16.72 -29.97 -7.03
C PHE A 17 -16.30 -30.33 -8.46
N GLU A 18 -16.94 -31.36 -9.03
CA GLU A 18 -16.59 -31.88 -10.36
C GLU A 18 -17.07 -30.93 -11.48
N LEU A 19 -16.15 -30.53 -12.35
CA LEU A 19 -16.35 -29.50 -13.37
C LEU A 19 -16.84 -30.14 -14.70
N ALA A 20 -18.16 -30.25 -14.85
CA ALA A 20 -18.78 -30.90 -16.00
C ALA A 20 -18.59 -30.12 -17.32
N VAL A 21 -17.80 -30.68 -18.25
CA VAL A 21 -17.59 -30.14 -19.61
C VAL A 21 -18.70 -30.60 -20.57
N GLY A 22 -19.60 -29.69 -20.95
CA GLY A 22 -20.66 -29.93 -21.94
C GLY A 22 -20.28 -29.53 -23.37
N LYS A 23 -20.37 -30.47 -24.33
CA LYS A 23 -20.03 -30.26 -25.76
C LYS A 23 -21.23 -29.86 -26.63
N THR A 24 -21.01 -28.86 -27.49
CA THR A 24 -21.51 -28.67 -28.89
C THR A 24 -22.85 -29.32 -29.35
N GLY A 25 -23.78 -28.50 -29.88
CA GLY A 25 -24.88 -28.92 -30.77
C GLY A 25 -25.65 -27.71 -31.37
N PRO A 26 -26.24 -27.75 -32.59
CA PRO A 26 -26.35 -26.53 -33.41
C PRO A 26 -27.76 -26.08 -33.88
N SER A 27 -27.78 -24.85 -34.44
CA SER A 27 -28.55 -24.38 -35.62
C SER A 27 -29.92 -23.68 -35.49
N SER A 28 -30.11 -22.68 -36.38
CA SER A 28 -31.38 -22.04 -36.83
C SER A 28 -32.13 -21.15 -35.80
N SER A 29 -32.85 -20.08 -36.18
CA SER A 29 -33.05 -19.44 -37.51
C SER A 29 -33.51 -17.97 -37.35
N CYS A 30 -33.26 -17.14 -38.37
CA CYS A 30 -33.88 -15.80 -38.47
C CYS A 30 -35.38 -15.90 -38.78
N LEU A 31 -36.20 -15.02 -38.17
CA LEU A 31 -37.49 -14.63 -38.73
C LEU A 31 -37.75 -13.13 -38.49
N ALA A 32 -38.12 -12.42 -39.57
CA ALA A 32 -38.50 -11.01 -39.53
C ALA A 32 -40.03 -10.86 -39.47
N GLY A 33 -40.53 -9.95 -38.64
CA GLY A 33 -41.95 -9.57 -38.55
C GLY A 33 -42.14 -8.08 -38.78
N ARG A 34 -42.90 -7.70 -39.81
CA ARG A 34 -43.19 -6.29 -40.20
C ARG A 34 -44.56 -5.81 -39.71
N GLY A 35 -44.62 -4.54 -39.30
CA GLY A 35 -45.81 -3.66 -39.23
C GLY A 35 -45.36 -2.31 -38.62
N ARG A 36 -45.41 -1.11 -39.25
CA ARG A 36 -46.44 -0.40 -40.05
C ARG A 36 -47.80 -0.39 -39.33
N SER A 37 -48.49 0.72 -39.03
CA SER A 37 -48.29 2.19 -39.21
C SER A 37 -49.18 2.96 -38.16
N VAL A 38 -49.41 4.29 -38.09
CA VAL A 38 -49.17 5.45 -38.99
C VAL A 38 -49.12 6.82 -38.22
N VAL A 39 -48.20 7.72 -38.61
CA VAL A 39 -48.30 9.21 -38.78
C VAL A 39 -48.97 10.14 -37.75
N ALA A 40 -48.21 11.16 -37.30
CA ALA A 40 -48.50 12.63 -37.34
C ALA A 40 -47.33 13.36 -36.61
N LEU A 41 -46.40 14.11 -37.19
CA LEU A 41 -46.41 15.21 -38.17
C LEU A 41 -46.93 16.56 -37.63
N ALA A 42 -46.01 17.43 -37.20
CA ALA A 42 -46.17 18.89 -37.16
C ALA A 42 -44.80 19.55 -37.42
N LEU A 43 -44.79 20.59 -38.25
CA LEU A 43 -43.62 21.33 -38.74
C LEU A 43 -43.53 22.74 -38.12
N LEU A 44 -42.42 23.43 -38.43
CA LEU A 44 -42.06 24.86 -38.23
C LEU A 44 -40.96 25.05 -37.16
N GLY A 45 -39.91 25.85 -37.38
CA GLY A 45 -39.51 26.56 -38.60
C GLY A 45 -38.64 27.79 -38.32
N SER A 46 -37.43 27.82 -38.89
CA SER A 46 -36.63 29.02 -39.23
C SER A 46 -36.24 30.04 -38.15
N ALA A 47 -34.93 30.30 -37.98
CA ALA A 47 -34.28 31.55 -38.42
C ALA A 47 -32.79 31.62 -38.00
N LEU A 48 -31.93 32.17 -38.87
CA LEU A 48 -30.58 32.62 -38.52
C LEU A 48 -30.60 34.05 -37.97
N ALA A 49 -29.66 34.38 -37.08
CA ALA A 49 -29.06 35.71 -37.02
C ALA A 49 -27.66 35.66 -36.39
N SER A 50 -26.62 35.90 -37.19
CA SER A 50 -25.29 36.23 -36.67
C SER A 50 -25.26 37.72 -36.28
N VAL A 51 -24.67 38.05 -35.14
CA VAL A 51 -24.32 39.45 -34.80
C VAL A 51 -22.81 39.53 -34.58
N VAL A 52 -22.13 40.12 -35.55
CA VAL A 52 -20.78 40.66 -35.41
C VAL A 52 -20.92 42.08 -34.89
N CYS A 53 -20.12 42.48 -33.90
CA CYS A 53 -19.89 43.88 -33.57
C CYS A 53 -18.39 44.16 -33.44
N HIS A 54 -17.92 45.17 -34.17
CA HIS A 54 -16.53 45.59 -34.23
C HIS A 54 -16.16 46.56 -33.09
N HIS A 55 -14.85 46.80 -32.98
CA HIS A 55 -14.25 47.89 -32.19
C HIS A 55 -14.95 49.24 -32.36
N SER A 56 -14.89 50.06 -31.30
CA SER A 56 -14.61 51.48 -31.48
C SER A 56 -13.54 51.94 -30.49
N LEU A 57 -12.49 52.58 -31.01
CA LEU A 57 -11.49 53.30 -30.24
C LEU A 57 -12.03 54.69 -29.91
N ALA A 58 -11.85 55.15 -28.67
CA ALA A 58 -11.85 56.57 -28.34
C ALA A 58 -10.79 56.83 -27.26
N ASN A 59 -9.97 57.87 -27.50
CA ASN A 59 -8.77 58.18 -26.74
C ASN A 59 -8.84 59.65 -26.29
N ARG A 60 -8.60 59.91 -25.00
CA ARG A 60 -7.97 61.11 -24.39
C ARG A 60 -8.42 61.30 -22.94
N GLY A 61 -7.49 61.64 -22.05
CA GLY A 61 -7.82 62.15 -20.71
C GLY A 61 -6.84 61.76 -19.59
N THR A 62 -5.56 62.15 -19.68
CA THR A 62 -4.73 62.34 -18.48
C THR A 62 -5.19 63.61 -17.76
N PRO A 63 -5.19 63.64 -16.42
CA PRO A 63 -3.99 64.13 -15.73
C PRO A 63 -3.63 63.43 -14.39
N GLU A 64 -2.34 63.58 -14.05
CA GLU A 64 -1.72 63.67 -12.71
C GLU A 64 -1.97 62.64 -11.60
N ALA A 65 -0.86 62.08 -11.10
CA ALA A 65 -0.78 61.34 -9.84
C ALA A 65 -0.72 62.31 -8.64
N PRO A 66 -1.00 61.82 -7.42
CA PRO A 66 0.15 61.56 -6.54
C PRO A 66 -0.01 60.34 -5.60
N GLY A 67 1.14 59.79 -5.16
CA GLY A 67 1.29 59.17 -3.84
C GLY A 67 1.13 57.65 -3.74
N SER A 68 2.20 56.90 -4.06
CA SER A 68 2.35 55.51 -3.58
C SER A 68 2.95 55.49 -2.16
N PRO A 69 2.33 54.81 -1.19
CA PRO A 69 3.07 54.14 -0.13
C PRO A 69 3.58 52.79 -0.65
N ALA A 70 4.88 52.53 -0.54
CA ALA A 70 5.46 51.26 -0.94
C ALA A 70 5.19 50.18 0.13
N GLU A 71 4.10 49.42 -0.02
CA GLU A 71 3.88 48.25 0.83
C GLU A 71 4.77 47.08 0.36
N SER A 72 5.72 46.69 1.20
CA SER A 72 6.71 45.67 0.85
C SER A 72 6.06 44.28 0.86
N VAL A 73 5.68 43.77 -0.31
CA VAL A 73 5.37 42.35 -0.49
C VAL A 73 6.63 41.53 -0.22
N ARG A 74 6.79 41.08 1.02
CA ARG A 74 7.80 40.07 1.37
C ARG A 74 7.36 38.75 0.75
N LEU A 75 7.87 38.45 -0.44
CA LEU A 75 7.93 37.06 -0.89
C LEU A 75 8.64 36.25 0.20
N PHE A 76 7.90 35.35 0.85
CA PHE A 76 8.49 34.27 1.62
C PHE A 76 9.12 33.28 0.64
N ALA A 77 10.29 33.66 0.10
CA ALA A 77 11.26 32.71 -0.40
C ALA A 77 11.73 31.89 0.82
N GLY A 78 10.99 30.81 1.10
CA GLY A 78 11.40 29.82 2.08
C GLY A 78 12.79 29.35 1.69
N ARG A 79 13.79 29.67 2.50
CA ARG A 79 15.12 29.07 2.36
C ARG A 79 14.93 27.57 2.51
N ALA A 80 15.00 26.84 1.38
CA ALA A 80 15.35 25.44 1.41
C ALA A 80 16.70 25.36 2.13
N SER A 81 16.67 24.96 3.39
CA SER A 81 17.89 24.76 4.16
C SER A 81 18.67 23.68 3.42
N ALA A 82 19.94 23.94 3.12
CA ALA A 82 20.78 22.92 2.52
C ALA A 82 20.73 21.66 3.41
N PRO A 83 20.62 20.45 2.83
CA PRO A 83 20.55 19.23 3.62
C PRO A 83 21.74 19.19 4.57
N ALA A 84 21.45 19.08 5.87
CA ALA A 84 22.49 19.13 6.89
C ALA A 84 23.57 18.09 6.58
N ALA A 85 24.84 18.51 6.61
CA ALA A 85 25.94 17.68 6.17
C ALA A 85 25.93 16.35 6.92
N CYS A 86 25.65 15.27 6.19
CA CYS A 86 25.47 13.95 6.77
C CYS A 86 26.73 13.52 7.55
N SER A 87 26.55 13.31 8.86
CA SER A 87 27.53 12.59 9.67
C SER A 87 27.52 11.13 9.26
N LYS A 88 28.57 10.66 8.57
CA LYS A 88 28.78 9.27 8.13
C LYS A 88 28.87 8.23 9.26
N SER A 89 28.55 8.61 10.50
CA SER A 89 28.68 7.80 11.71
C SER A 89 27.43 7.90 12.60
N ALA A 90 26.26 8.21 12.01
CA ALA A 90 24.99 7.98 12.69
C ALA A 90 24.83 6.47 12.94
N ALA A 91 24.53 6.08 14.17
CA ALA A 91 24.27 4.68 14.51
C ALA A 91 23.02 4.18 13.75
N GLU A 92 22.95 2.86 13.53
CA GLU A 92 21.71 2.23 13.10
C GLU A 92 20.59 2.54 14.11
N PRO A 93 19.41 3.02 13.68
CA PRO A 93 18.31 3.23 14.60
C PRO A 93 17.92 1.91 15.24
N SER A 94 17.56 1.97 16.52
CA SER A 94 16.98 0.84 17.23
C SER A 94 15.78 0.29 16.45
N PHE A 95 15.73 -1.04 16.28
CA PHE A 95 14.54 -1.74 15.79
C PHE A 95 13.33 -1.47 16.69
N ALA A 96 13.55 -1.42 18.01
CA ALA A 96 12.52 -0.99 18.95
C ALA A 96 12.22 0.51 18.73
N PRO A 97 10.99 0.88 18.35
CA PRO A 97 10.58 2.25 18.10
C PRO A 97 10.68 3.15 19.33
N GLU A 98 10.77 4.46 19.07
CA GLU A 98 10.61 5.51 20.08
C GLU A 98 9.40 6.40 19.76
N PRO A 99 8.53 6.72 20.74
CA PRO A 99 8.46 6.06 22.04
C PRO A 99 8.05 4.58 21.89
N LYS A 100 8.63 3.71 22.72
CA LYS A 100 8.15 2.33 22.84
C LYS A 100 6.69 2.37 23.25
N GLY A 101 5.87 1.55 22.62
CA GLY A 101 4.52 1.34 23.10
C GLY A 101 4.54 0.79 24.53
N ALA A 102 3.53 1.17 25.30
CA ALA A 102 3.23 0.58 26.59
C ALA A 102 1.90 -0.15 26.43
N CYS A 103 1.86 -1.44 26.79
CA CYS A 103 0.67 -2.30 26.72
C CYS A 103 -0.31 -1.94 27.86
N THR A 104 -0.73 -0.67 27.93
CA THR A 104 -1.45 -0.08 29.08
C THR A 104 -2.91 -0.50 29.16
N SER A 105 -3.51 -0.83 28.02
CA SER A 105 -4.94 -1.15 27.92
C SER A 105 -5.25 -2.64 28.20
N PHE A 106 -4.30 -3.42 28.71
CA PHE A 106 -4.28 -4.87 28.58
C PHE A 106 -3.64 -5.60 29.81
N LYS A 107 -4.26 -6.64 30.40
CA LYS A 107 -3.67 -7.44 31.53
C LYS A 107 -2.41 -8.17 31.08
N GLU A 108 -1.28 -7.90 31.74
CA GLU A 108 -0.05 -8.72 31.68
C GLU A 108 -0.20 -10.12 32.32
N LYS A 109 -1.27 -10.34 33.11
CA LYS A 109 -1.46 -11.53 33.96
C LYS A 109 -2.81 -12.21 33.74
N SER A 110 -3.09 -12.57 32.49
CA SER A 110 -4.23 -13.43 32.15
C SER A 110 -3.75 -14.76 31.57
N ASP A 111 -4.41 -15.85 31.97
CA ASP A 111 -4.17 -17.19 31.41
C ASP A 111 -4.74 -17.33 29.98
N ASN A 112 -5.32 -16.26 29.43
CA ASN A 112 -5.72 -16.16 28.02
C ASN A 112 -4.51 -16.40 27.09
N CYS A 113 -3.30 -16.14 27.60
CA CYS A 113 -2.03 -16.49 26.95
C CYS A 113 -1.58 -17.97 27.09
N ALA A 114 -2.40 -18.87 27.65
CA ALA A 114 -2.05 -20.29 27.76
C ALA A 114 -2.24 -21.08 26.45
N GLY A 115 -2.92 -20.50 25.45
CA GLY A 115 -3.07 -21.10 24.11
C GLY A 115 -1.80 -21.01 23.27
N ASP A 116 -1.54 -22.05 22.48
CA ASP A 116 -0.44 -22.10 21.52
C ASP A 116 -0.87 -21.60 20.13
N TRP A 117 -0.16 -20.61 19.59
CA TRP A 117 -0.21 -20.28 18.16
C TRP A 117 0.84 -21.14 17.44
N GLN A 118 0.40 -22.10 16.62
CA GLN A 118 1.27 -23.02 15.86
C GLN A 118 2.30 -23.77 16.75
N GLY A 119 1.90 -24.18 17.96
CA GLY A 119 2.80 -24.86 18.91
C GLY A 119 3.82 -23.94 19.59
N LYS A 120 3.61 -22.61 19.56
CA LYS A 120 4.32 -21.63 20.39
C LYS A 120 3.34 -20.96 21.34
N LYS A 121 3.74 -20.84 22.61
CA LYS A 121 3.01 -20.08 23.65
C LYS A 121 2.62 -18.68 23.15
N CYS A 122 1.49 -18.14 23.63
CA CYS A 122 0.92 -16.83 23.31
C CYS A 122 1.87 -15.66 22.99
N GLY A 123 3.05 -15.60 23.62
CA GLY A 123 4.10 -14.62 23.27
C GLY A 123 4.53 -14.62 21.79
N ALA A 124 4.05 -15.58 20.99
CA ALA A 124 4.10 -15.54 19.54
C ALA A 124 3.08 -14.56 18.90
N CYS A 125 1.87 -14.37 19.43
CA CYS A 125 0.91 -13.36 18.94
C CYS A 125 1.22 -11.94 19.46
N PHE A 126 2.23 -11.81 20.31
CA PHE A 126 2.66 -10.58 20.96
C PHE A 126 3.70 -9.88 20.07
N ASN A 127 3.60 -8.56 19.89
CA ASN A 127 4.62 -7.76 19.19
C ASN A 127 5.42 -6.90 20.19
N PRO A 128 6.29 -7.50 21.04
CA PRO A 128 6.90 -6.80 22.17
C PRO A 128 7.68 -5.55 21.75
N GLY A 129 7.24 -4.40 22.25
CA GLY A 129 7.92 -3.13 22.05
C GLY A 129 7.60 -2.43 20.74
N ALA A 130 6.54 -2.82 20.01
CA ALA A 130 6.08 -2.08 18.83
C ALA A 130 5.65 -0.63 19.16
N ARG A 131 5.28 0.18 18.15
CA ARG A 131 4.93 1.58 18.39
C ARG A 131 3.66 1.67 19.22
N ALA A 132 3.60 2.69 20.08
CA ALA A 132 2.35 3.11 20.69
C ALA A 132 1.27 3.32 19.61
N GLY A 133 0.06 2.85 19.88
CA GLY A 133 -1.08 2.93 18.97
C GLY A 133 -2.39 2.99 19.74
N ALA A 134 -3.49 3.20 19.02
CA ALA A 134 -4.83 3.15 19.57
C ALA A 134 -5.36 1.70 19.58
N GLN A 135 -6.24 1.37 20.54
CA GLN A 135 -7.10 0.20 20.39
C GLN A 135 -8.16 0.47 19.32
N CYS A 136 -8.40 -0.53 18.48
CA CYS A 136 -9.56 -0.56 17.57
C CYS A 136 -10.85 -0.66 18.39
N LYS A 137 -11.85 0.18 18.08
CA LYS A 137 -13.19 0.08 18.69
C LYS A 137 -13.94 -1.15 18.18
N GLY A 138 -14.88 -1.65 18.97
CA GLY A 138 -15.76 -2.76 18.62
C GLY A 138 -15.49 -4.00 19.46
N LYS A 139 -15.80 -5.18 18.92
CA LYS A 139 -15.59 -6.48 19.61
C LYS A 139 -14.23 -7.11 19.32
N HIS A 140 -13.41 -6.46 18.50
CA HIS A 140 -12.16 -6.99 18.00
C HIS A 140 -10.97 -6.19 18.57
N PRO A 141 -10.08 -6.79 19.39
CA PRO A 141 -8.88 -6.10 19.87
C PRO A 141 -7.94 -5.73 18.72
N GLY A 142 -6.99 -4.82 18.95
CA GLY A 142 -6.20 -4.14 17.90
C GLY A 142 -5.69 -5.03 16.74
N TYR A 143 -4.99 -6.12 17.01
CA TYR A 143 -4.52 -7.01 15.92
C TYR A 143 -5.66 -7.78 15.22
N SER A 144 -6.78 -8.04 15.91
CA SER A 144 -7.99 -8.67 15.38
C SER A 144 -8.92 -7.68 14.67
N CYS A 145 -8.65 -6.37 14.75
CA CYS A 145 -9.42 -5.31 14.11
C CYS A 145 -9.70 -5.67 12.64
N PRO A 146 -10.96 -5.63 12.18
CA PRO A 146 -11.35 -6.26 10.93
C PRO A 146 -10.69 -5.56 9.74
N PRO A 147 -10.29 -6.31 8.69
CA PRO A 147 -9.76 -5.74 7.45
C PRO A 147 -10.86 -5.21 6.52
N ASP A 148 -12.12 -5.49 6.86
CA ASP A 148 -13.33 -5.20 6.08
C ASP A 148 -14.36 -4.49 6.97
N LYS A 149 -15.42 -3.96 6.35
CA LYS A 149 -16.56 -3.21 6.93
C LYS A 149 -16.69 -3.21 8.47
N PRO A 150 -16.75 -2.03 9.13
CA PRO A 150 -16.84 -1.94 10.59
C PRO A 150 -18.10 -2.63 11.14
N ASP A 151 -17.93 -3.41 12.22
CA ASP A 151 -19.02 -4.13 12.87
C ASP A 151 -19.73 -3.26 13.91
N GLY A 152 -21.01 -2.95 13.69
CA GLY A 152 -21.86 -2.30 14.70
C GLY A 152 -21.34 -0.95 15.24
N GLY A 153 -20.52 -0.23 14.48
CA GLY A 153 -19.87 1.02 14.91
C GLY A 153 -18.44 0.85 15.46
N GLY A 154 -17.82 -0.32 15.31
CA GLY A 154 -16.39 -0.53 15.52
C GLY A 154 -15.51 0.19 14.49
N ASP A 155 -14.19 0.09 14.66
CA ASP A 155 -13.22 0.58 13.67
C ASP A 155 -12.85 -0.54 12.67
N MET A 156 -12.22 -0.16 11.56
CA MET A 156 -11.57 -1.07 10.61
C MET A 156 -10.06 -0.79 10.62
N ALA A 157 -9.25 -1.82 10.35
CA ALA A 157 -7.82 -1.70 10.15
C ALA A 157 -7.46 -1.44 8.68
N PHE A 158 -6.51 -0.55 8.48
CA PHE A 158 -6.03 -0.09 7.17
C PHE A 158 -4.51 -0.26 7.05
N ALA A 159 -3.98 -0.24 5.84
CA ALA A 159 -2.57 0.01 5.59
C ALA A 159 -2.22 1.43 6.04
N CYS A 160 -1.01 1.61 6.54
CA CYS A 160 -0.53 2.94 6.91
C CYS A 160 -0.04 3.69 5.67
N MET A 161 -0.54 4.91 5.51
CA MET A 161 -0.29 5.79 4.36
C MET A 161 1.03 6.55 4.49
N ASP A 162 1.56 6.71 5.71
CA ASP A 162 2.90 7.24 5.93
C ASP A 162 4.03 6.27 5.50
N TRP A 163 3.70 5.06 5.05
CA TRP A 163 4.67 4.18 4.36
C TRP A 163 4.63 4.33 2.83
N THR A 164 3.71 5.13 2.29
CA THR A 164 3.56 5.31 0.84
C THR A 164 4.82 5.92 0.26
N PHE A 165 5.24 5.45 -0.91
CA PHE A 165 6.42 5.94 -1.61
C PHE A 165 6.39 7.47 -1.77
N GLY A 166 7.39 8.15 -1.20
CA GLY A 166 7.48 9.62 -1.18
C GLY A 166 6.85 10.32 0.03
N SER A 167 6.30 9.60 1.01
CA SER A 167 5.81 10.21 2.26
C SER A 167 6.92 10.83 3.10
N THR A 168 6.56 11.78 3.96
CA THR A 168 7.52 12.45 4.86
C THR A 168 8.23 11.44 5.77
N ALA A 169 7.52 10.45 6.31
CA ALA A 169 8.14 9.41 7.13
C ALA A 169 9.04 8.46 6.33
N MET A 170 8.66 8.10 5.09
CA MET A 170 9.48 7.26 4.21
C MET A 170 10.75 7.99 3.74
N LEU A 171 10.64 9.29 3.41
CA LEU A 171 11.79 10.13 3.03
C LEU A 171 12.75 10.36 4.21
N ALA A 172 12.24 10.48 5.44
CA ALA A 172 13.08 10.56 6.64
C ALA A 172 13.83 9.24 6.89
N ALA A 173 13.15 8.10 6.75
CA ALA A 173 13.75 6.77 6.82
C ALA A 173 14.84 6.56 5.74
N GLU A 174 14.52 6.89 4.48
CA GLU A 174 15.46 6.86 3.36
C GLU A 174 16.70 7.72 3.64
N SER A 175 16.49 8.96 4.11
CA SER A 175 17.58 9.90 4.42
C SER A 175 18.48 9.41 5.56
N SER A 176 17.92 8.75 6.59
CA SER A 176 18.69 8.13 7.67
C SER A 176 19.60 7.03 7.12
N TYR A 177 19.02 6.08 6.38
CA TYR A 177 19.76 4.95 5.82
C TYR A 177 20.83 5.38 4.82
N ASN A 178 20.48 6.24 3.87
CA ASN A 178 21.41 6.76 2.87
C ASN A 178 22.56 7.56 3.50
N CYS A 179 22.33 8.19 4.66
CA CYS A 179 23.36 8.88 5.40
C CYS A 179 24.33 7.91 6.11
N ARG A 180 23.80 6.92 6.86
CA ARG A 180 24.62 6.03 7.69
C ARG A 180 25.28 4.86 6.93
N SER A 181 24.65 4.34 5.88
CA SER A 181 25.06 3.08 5.26
C SER A 181 26.39 3.15 4.52
N GLY A 182 26.78 4.35 4.05
CA GLY A 182 27.94 4.54 3.18
C GLY A 182 27.81 3.90 1.78
N LYS A 183 26.64 3.31 1.47
CA LYS A 183 26.31 2.69 0.18
C LYS A 183 25.80 3.76 -0.81
N ALA A 184 25.58 3.38 -2.07
CA ALA A 184 24.95 4.27 -3.03
C ALA A 184 23.51 4.61 -2.56
N PRO A 185 23.04 5.88 -2.69
CA PRO A 185 21.70 6.25 -2.25
C PRO A 185 20.62 5.42 -2.93
N VAL A 186 19.71 4.87 -2.13
CA VAL A 186 18.52 4.14 -2.58
C VAL A 186 17.27 4.98 -2.35
N TYR A 187 16.16 4.59 -2.97
CA TYR A 187 14.82 4.94 -2.48
C TYR A 187 14.31 3.88 -1.51
N PHE A 188 13.40 4.25 -0.61
CA PHE A 188 12.66 3.29 0.20
C PHE A 188 11.20 3.12 -0.23
N GLY A 189 10.62 1.96 0.10
CA GLY A 189 9.20 1.68 -0.11
C GLY A 189 8.68 0.46 0.64
N VAL A 190 7.38 0.23 0.53
CA VAL A 190 6.72 -1.01 0.96
C VAL A 190 5.83 -1.53 -0.17
N GLY A 191 5.46 -2.81 -0.14
CA GLY A 191 4.63 -3.37 -1.20
C GLY A 191 4.27 -4.85 -1.05
N THR A 192 3.95 -5.46 -2.18
CA THR A 192 3.86 -6.92 -2.35
C THR A 192 5.04 -7.40 -3.18
N TYR A 193 5.81 -8.38 -2.70
CA TYR A 193 6.85 -9.05 -3.48
C TYR A 193 6.39 -10.44 -3.94
N GLY A 194 6.41 -10.69 -5.25
CA GLY A 194 6.04 -11.99 -5.81
C GLY A 194 7.17 -13.01 -5.70
N VAL A 195 6.90 -14.10 -4.97
CA VAL A 195 7.83 -15.21 -4.75
C VAL A 195 7.22 -16.54 -5.19
N ASP A 196 8.09 -17.53 -5.40
CA ASP A 196 7.68 -18.93 -5.51
C ASP A 196 7.17 -19.43 -4.15
N LEU A 197 5.86 -19.67 -4.03
CA LEU A 197 5.22 -20.15 -2.79
C LEU A 197 5.72 -21.54 -2.35
N GLY A 198 6.30 -22.33 -3.26
CA GLY A 198 6.98 -23.58 -2.90
C GLY A 198 8.34 -23.37 -2.22
N LYS A 199 8.86 -22.13 -2.19
CA LYS A 199 10.16 -21.76 -1.60
C LYS A 199 10.06 -20.82 -0.39
N ASP A 200 8.99 -20.06 -0.24
CA ASP A 200 8.70 -19.29 0.98
C ASP A 200 7.25 -19.51 1.44
N PRO A 201 7.00 -20.21 2.56
CA PRO A 201 5.65 -20.50 3.06
C PRO A 201 4.90 -19.25 3.54
N MET A 202 5.58 -18.10 3.68
CA MET A 202 4.97 -16.81 4.00
C MET A 202 4.72 -15.93 2.77
N GLY A 203 4.91 -16.44 1.55
CA GLY A 203 4.63 -15.69 0.32
C GLY A 203 5.40 -14.37 0.21
N GLY A 204 6.65 -14.35 0.66
CA GLY A 204 7.52 -13.17 0.60
C GLY A 204 7.30 -12.17 1.73
N LEU A 205 6.25 -12.33 2.57
CA LEU A 205 5.97 -11.42 3.68
C LEU A 205 7.19 -11.23 4.59
N GLY A 206 7.52 -9.97 4.85
CA GLY A 206 8.59 -9.52 5.73
C GLY A 206 9.97 -9.49 5.08
N GLN A 207 10.14 -10.01 3.86
CA GLN A 207 11.39 -9.88 3.14
C GLN A 207 11.62 -8.43 2.68
N CYS A 208 12.87 -7.98 2.76
CA CYS A 208 13.31 -6.79 2.04
C CYS A 208 14.09 -7.19 0.79
N VAL A 209 13.83 -6.45 -0.29
CA VAL A 209 14.45 -6.63 -1.59
C VAL A 209 15.02 -5.32 -2.09
N GLN A 210 16.22 -5.39 -2.68
CA GLN A 210 16.80 -4.28 -3.42
C GLN A 210 16.54 -4.48 -4.92
N ILE A 211 15.90 -3.50 -5.52
CA ILE A 211 15.32 -3.55 -6.86
C ILE A 211 16.01 -2.51 -7.74
N HIS A 212 16.64 -2.97 -8.81
CA HIS A 212 17.17 -2.06 -9.84
C HIS A 212 16.16 -1.95 -10.98
N VAL A 213 15.69 -0.74 -11.20
CA VAL A 213 14.62 -0.44 -12.14
C VAL A 213 15.22 0.32 -13.32
N LYS A 214 14.95 -0.13 -14.55
CA LYS A 214 15.51 0.49 -15.76
C LYS A 214 14.99 1.92 -15.90
N GLY A 215 15.90 2.89 -15.92
CA GLY A 215 15.60 4.31 -16.12
C GLY A 215 15.44 5.14 -14.84
N LEU A 216 15.53 4.52 -13.65
CA LEU A 216 15.54 5.26 -12.38
C LEU A 216 16.95 5.75 -12.01
N GLU A 217 17.03 6.88 -11.29
CA GLU A 217 18.29 7.44 -10.77
C GLU A 217 18.89 6.64 -9.60
N ARG A 218 18.08 5.84 -8.91
CA ARG A 218 18.45 5.06 -7.72
C ARG A 218 17.75 3.70 -7.73
N GLU A 219 18.37 2.72 -7.08
CA GLU A 219 17.70 1.46 -6.75
C GLU A 219 16.70 1.66 -5.61
N ILE A 220 15.71 0.78 -5.47
CA ILE A 220 14.70 0.82 -4.40
C ILE A 220 14.98 -0.32 -3.42
N ILE A 221 15.14 -0.05 -2.13
CA ILE A 221 14.99 -1.08 -1.09
C ILE A 221 13.55 -1.04 -0.60
N ALA A 222 12.81 -2.13 -0.79
CA ALA A 222 11.41 -2.20 -0.40
C ALA A 222 11.10 -3.44 0.44
N GLN A 223 10.22 -3.28 1.43
CA GLN A 223 9.74 -4.38 2.26
C GLN A 223 8.41 -4.93 1.74
N SER A 224 8.31 -6.25 1.62
CA SER A 224 7.04 -6.93 1.36
C SER A 224 6.19 -6.97 2.63
N ILE A 225 5.12 -6.17 2.69
CA ILE A 225 4.17 -6.12 3.82
C ILE A 225 2.85 -6.84 3.52
N ASN A 226 2.62 -7.15 2.25
CA ASN A 226 1.40 -7.72 1.72
C ASN A 226 1.72 -8.96 0.86
N THR A 227 0.73 -9.83 0.61
CA THR A 227 0.85 -10.93 -0.35
C THR A 227 -0.33 -10.91 -1.32
N GLY A 228 -0.13 -11.42 -2.53
CA GLY A 228 -1.14 -11.49 -3.58
C GLY A 228 -0.86 -12.69 -4.48
N HIS A 229 -1.89 -13.51 -4.75
CA HIS A 229 -1.78 -14.66 -5.65
C HIS A 229 -1.61 -14.26 -7.13
N ASP A 230 -1.86 -12.98 -7.43
CA ASP A 230 -1.73 -12.32 -8.72
C ASP A 230 -0.32 -11.75 -8.98
N VAL A 231 0.58 -11.77 -7.99
CA VAL A 231 1.92 -11.20 -8.11
C VAL A 231 2.92 -12.27 -8.58
N SER A 232 3.43 -12.08 -9.79
CA SER A 232 4.34 -12.99 -10.50
C SER A 232 5.73 -13.03 -9.86
N VAL A 233 6.52 -14.09 -10.12
CA VAL A 233 7.87 -14.20 -9.52
C VAL A 233 8.78 -13.09 -10.05
N ASN A 234 9.48 -12.39 -9.14
CA ASN A 234 10.28 -11.19 -9.45
C ASN A 234 9.46 -9.96 -9.91
N GLN A 235 8.14 -9.94 -9.67
CA GLN A 235 7.33 -8.72 -9.69
C GLN A 235 7.40 -8.05 -8.30
N PHE A 236 7.31 -6.72 -8.26
CA PHE A 236 7.08 -5.99 -7.02
C PHE A 236 6.02 -4.91 -7.21
N ASP A 237 4.99 -4.91 -6.37
CA ASP A 237 3.89 -3.95 -6.41
C ASP A 237 4.09 -2.90 -5.32
N LEU A 238 4.61 -1.75 -5.72
CA LEU A 238 5.03 -0.68 -4.82
C LEU A 238 3.83 0.14 -4.35
N GLN A 239 3.71 0.34 -3.04
CA GLN A 239 2.68 1.20 -2.44
C GLN A 239 2.96 2.67 -2.80
N MET A 240 2.13 3.27 -3.64
CA MET A 240 2.29 4.66 -4.11
C MET A 240 0.96 5.40 -4.23
N GLY A 241 0.98 6.73 -4.18
CA GLY A 241 -0.24 7.55 -4.16
C GLY A 241 -1.15 7.25 -5.35
N ALA A 242 -2.38 6.83 -5.06
CA ALA A 242 -3.40 6.38 -6.02
C ALA A 242 -2.94 5.28 -7.00
N GLY A 243 -1.99 4.42 -6.62
CA GLY A 243 -1.44 3.35 -7.49
C GLY A 243 -2.43 2.26 -7.96
N GLY A 244 -3.74 2.43 -7.79
CA GLY A 244 -4.77 1.44 -8.06
C GLY A 244 -5.21 0.72 -6.79
N VAL A 245 -6.53 0.70 -6.58
CA VAL A 245 -7.17 0.22 -5.34
C VAL A 245 -7.25 -1.31 -5.22
N GLY A 246 -6.76 -2.05 -6.21
CA GLY A 246 -6.67 -3.50 -6.18
C GLY A 246 -8.03 -4.20 -6.17
N LEU A 247 -8.05 -5.45 -5.73
CA LEU A 247 -9.29 -6.22 -5.57
C LEU A 247 -10.12 -5.72 -4.37
N PHE A 248 -9.47 -5.26 -3.30
CA PHE A 248 -10.10 -5.04 -2.00
C PHE A 248 -10.20 -3.58 -1.58
N ASN A 249 -10.54 -2.71 -2.54
CA ASN A 249 -10.69 -1.27 -2.37
C ASN A 249 -11.36 -0.84 -1.05
N THR A 250 -10.55 -0.38 -0.09
CA THR A 250 -11.01 0.41 1.06
C THR A 250 -10.57 1.88 0.96
N CYS A 251 -9.91 2.29 -0.14
CA CYS A 251 -9.47 3.66 -0.33
C CYS A 251 -10.60 4.63 -0.63
N ALA A 252 -11.53 4.29 -1.52
CA ALA A 252 -12.49 5.27 -2.07
C ALA A 252 -13.83 4.69 -2.52
N GLY A 253 -14.88 5.54 -2.52
CA GLY A 253 -16.18 5.25 -3.13
C GLY A 253 -17.27 4.76 -2.17
N ASP A 254 -16.92 4.27 -0.98
CA ASP A 254 -17.86 3.87 0.07
C ASP A 254 -17.77 4.80 1.30
N ASP A 255 -18.81 4.81 2.15
CA ASP A 255 -18.84 5.63 3.37
C ASP A 255 -17.79 5.22 4.41
N PHE A 256 -17.37 3.96 4.40
CA PHE A 256 -16.29 3.43 5.23
C PHE A 256 -14.90 3.55 4.57
N SER A 257 -14.80 4.06 3.35
CA SER A 257 -13.52 4.24 2.68
C SER A 257 -12.66 5.31 3.36
N MET A 258 -11.35 5.07 3.41
CA MET A 258 -10.35 5.99 4.01
C MET A 258 -10.48 7.41 3.47
N TYR A 259 -10.59 7.57 2.15
CA TYR A 259 -10.72 8.87 1.49
C TYR A 259 -12.19 9.16 1.11
N PRO A 260 -12.62 10.43 1.19
CA PRO A 260 -13.93 10.85 0.71
C PRO A 260 -13.97 10.92 -0.82
N GLY A 261 -15.19 10.90 -1.38
CA GLY A 261 -15.43 11.13 -2.81
C GLY A 261 -15.57 9.86 -3.65
N PRO A 262 -15.83 10.03 -4.96
CA PRO A 262 -16.15 8.92 -5.86
C PRO A 262 -14.91 8.14 -6.30
N LYS A 263 -15.06 6.83 -6.54
CA LYS A 263 -14.00 5.98 -7.12
C LYS A 263 -13.52 6.46 -8.51
N SER A 264 -14.32 7.24 -9.23
CA SER A 264 -14.01 7.68 -10.60
C SER A 264 -12.76 8.55 -10.74
N VAL A 265 -12.35 9.29 -9.70
CA VAL A 265 -11.12 10.10 -9.73
C VAL A 265 -9.84 9.30 -9.41
N TRP A 266 -9.97 8.02 -9.04
CA TRP A 266 -8.85 7.14 -8.70
C TRP A 266 -8.31 6.37 -9.90
N GLY A 267 -8.91 6.54 -11.08
CA GLY A 267 -8.53 5.86 -12.31
C GLY A 267 -8.89 4.37 -12.32
N HIS A 268 -8.03 3.56 -12.93
CA HIS A 268 -8.21 2.11 -13.09
C HIS A 268 -8.10 1.39 -11.76
N GLN A 269 -8.89 0.33 -11.57
CA GLN A 269 -8.85 -0.49 -10.36
C GLN A 269 -7.45 -1.09 -10.11
N TYR A 270 -6.78 -1.52 -11.18
CA TYR A 270 -5.39 -1.94 -11.17
C TYR A 270 -4.58 -0.90 -11.95
N GLY A 271 -3.56 -0.31 -11.33
CA GLY A 271 -2.75 0.75 -11.93
C GLY A 271 -3.25 2.18 -11.69
N GLY A 272 -4.47 2.44 -11.23
CA GLY A 272 -4.90 3.80 -10.89
C GLY A 272 -4.82 4.76 -12.08
N LEU A 273 -4.08 5.86 -11.94
CA LEU A 273 -4.05 6.94 -12.93
C LEU A 273 -3.17 6.63 -14.16
N ASP A 274 -3.46 7.31 -15.28
CA ASP A 274 -2.67 7.24 -16.50
C ASP A 274 -1.67 8.41 -16.61
N HIS A 275 -2.01 9.57 -16.03
CA HIS A 275 -1.27 10.83 -16.19
C HIS A 275 -1.12 11.59 -14.88
N LYS A 276 0.06 12.19 -14.65
CA LYS A 276 0.37 12.99 -13.45
C LYS A 276 -0.67 14.09 -13.19
N SER A 277 -1.20 14.73 -14.24
CA SER A 277 -2.21 15.80 -14.10
C SER A 277 -3.48 15.37 -13.38
N GLN A 278 -3.83 14.06 -13.42
CA GLN A 278 -4.99 13.52 -12.72
C GLN A 278 -4.77 13.42 -11.20
N CYS A 279 -3.52 13.51 -10.70
CA CYS A 279 -3.26 13.56 -9.26
C CYS A 279 -4.02 14.72 -8.59
N ALA A 280 -4.22 15.84 -9.30
CA ALA A 280 -4.93 17.03 -8.80
C ALA A 280 -6.44 16.80 -8.58
N ASP A 281 -7.03 15.77 -9.18
CA ASP A 281 -8.44 15.41 -9.00
C ASP A 281 -8.68 14.51 -7.77
N LEU A 282 -7.60 14.02 -7.14
CA LEU A 282 -7.67 13.15 -5.97
C LEU A 282 -8.10 13.91 -4.71
N PRO A 283 -8.85 13.27 -3.78
CA PRO A 283 -9.05 13.83 -2.45
C PRO A 283 -7.69 13.95 -1.73
N PRO A 284 -7.22 15.15 -1.34
CA PRO A 284 -5.87 15.32 -0.81
C PRO A 284 -5.66 14.66 0.56
N TYR A 285 -6.73 14.36 1.29
CA TYR A 285 -6.67 13.81 2.65
C TYR A 285 -7.74 12.73 2.88
N PRO A 286 -7.49 11.78 3.80
CA PRO A 286 -8.51 10.91 4.38
C PRO A 286 -9.65 11.70 5.02
N ARG A 287 -10.76 11.00 5.32
CA ARG A 287 -11.94 11.56 5.98
C ARG A 287 -11.59 12.18 7.33
N ASP A 288 -10.75 11.52 8.12
CA ASP A 288 -10.02 12.16 9.21
C ASP A 288 -8.65 12.63 8.70
N SER A 289 -8.60 13.92 8.38
CA SER A 289 -7.43 14.53 7.76
C SER A 289 -6.35 15.01 8.73
N ALA A 290 -6.59 15.03 10.05
CA ALA A 290 -5.71 15.71 10.99
C ALA A 290 -4.32 15.05 11.11
N PRO A 291 -4.21 13.70 11.22
CA PRO A 291 -2.91 13.02 11.30
C PRO A 291 -2.03 13.22 10.05
N MET A 292 -2.60 13.04 8.84
CA MET A 292 -1.86 13.23 7.58
C MET A 292 -1.37 14.68 7.41
N LYS A 293 -2.21 15.66 7.76
CA LYS A 293 -1.83 17.09 7.76
C LYS A 293 -0.71 17.39 8.74
N ALA A 294 -0.73 16.80 9.94
CA ALA A 294 0.31 16.98 10.94
C ALA A 294 1.67 16.39 10.50
N ALA A 295 1.65 15.33 9.70
CA ALA A 295 2.85 14.76 9.07
C ALA A 295 3.39 15.61 7.89
N GLY A 296 2.61 16.54 7.35
CA GLY A 296 2.98 17.36 6.17
C GLY A 296 2.68 16.71 4.82
N ASP A 297 2.06 15.53 4.82
CA ASP A 297 1.73 14.75 3.63
C ASP A 297 0.34 15.14 3.05
N ASN A 298 0.10 14.79 1.79
CA ASN A 298 -1.23 14.73 1.18
C ASN A 298 -1.18 13.79 -0.04
N LEU A 299 -2.32 13.19 -0.41
CA LEU A 299 -2.37 12.16 -1.45
C LEU A 299 -1.95 12.68 -2.84
N VAL A 300 -2.26 13.94 -3.17
CA VAL A 300 -1.88 14.56 -4.46
C VAL A 300 -0.36 14.56 -4.60
N ASN A 301 0.36 15.05 -3.59
CA ASN A 301 1.83 15.08 -3.59
C ASN A 301 2.45 13.67 -3.64
N LEU A 302 1.87 12.69 -2.95
CA LEU A 302 2.34 11.29 -2.99
C LEU A 302 2.18 10.66 -4.38
N CYS A 303 1.06 10.96 -5.05
CA CYS A 303 0.80 10.56 -6.43
C CYS A 303 1.80 11.23 -7.39
N GLU A 304 1.96 12.55 -7.28
CA GLU A 304 2.87 13.32 -8.12
C GLU A 304 4.34 12.89 -7.97
N TYR A 305 4.78 12.61 -6.74
CA TYR A 305 6.13 12.12 -6.45
C TYR A 305 6.42 10.80 -7.19
N ALA A 306 5.46 9.86 -7.19
CA ALA A 306 5.62 8.58 -7.86
C ALA A 306 5.69 8.69 -9.40
N PHE A 307 4.99 9.68 -10.00
CA PHE A 307 5.20 10.05 -11.39
C PHE A 307 6.59 10.68 -11.62
N ASP A 308 7.01 11.63 -10.78
CA ASP A 308 8.29 12.34 -10.92
C ASP A 308 9.52 11.43 -10.74
N LYS A 309 9.39 10.34 -9.97
CA LYS A 309 10.42 9.31 -9.84
C LYS A 309 10.38 8.23 -10.93
N GLY A 310 9.42 8.29 -11.85
CA GLY A 310 9.29 7.33 -12.94
C GLY A 310 8.82 5.93 -12.53
N VAL A 311 8.40 5.72 -11.28
CA VAL A 311 7.89 4.42 -10.81
C VAL A 311 6.46 4.14 -11.26
N TYR A 312 5.67 5.18 -11.56
CA TYR A 312 4.26 5.05 -11.90
C TYR A 312 4.00 4.31 -13.24
N GLN A 313 4.91 4.30 -14.19
CA GLN A 313 4.64 3.77 -15.55
C GLN A 313 4.97 2.27 -15.71
N ASN A 314 4.83 1.49 -14.65
CA ASN A 314 5.16 0.06 -14.57
C ASN A 314 6.54 -0.31 -15.18
N PRO A 315 7.63 0.37 -14.77
CA PRO A 315 8.94 0.18 -15.39
C PRO A 315 9.51 -1.23 -15.19
N SER A 316 10.42 -1.62 -16.09
CA SER A 316 11.06 -2.94 -16.01
C SER A 316 12.10 -3.01 -14.89
N ILE A 317 12.00 -4.04 -14.05
CA ILE A 317 13.04 -4.46 -13.13
C ILE A 317 14.17 -5.10 -13.94
N ALA A 318 15.39 -4.61 -13.81
CA ALA A 318 16.59 -5.23 -14.40
C ALA A 318 17.07 -6.41 -13.54
N SER A 319 17.05 -6.26 -12.22
CA SER A 319 17.15 -7.37 -11.27
C SER A 319 16.58 -6.99 -9.90
N ILE A 320 16.35 -8.02 -9.09
CA ILE A 320 15.89 -7.94 -7.71
C ILE A 320 16.76 -8.88 -6.87
N ALA A 321 17.07 -8.51 -5.63
CA ALA A 321 17.89 -9.30 -4.72
C ALA A 321 17.34 -9.21 -3.29
N ARG A 322 17.28 -10.33 -2.56
CA ARG A 322 16.93 -10.31 -1.12
C ARG A 322 18.10 -9.70 -0.34
N VAL A 323 17.79 -8.72 0.51
CA VAL A 323 18.74 -8.00 1.36
C VAL A 323 18.28 -8.01 2.81
N THR A 324 19.18 -7.63 3.73
CA THR A 324 18.83 -7.36 5.13
C THR A 324 17.82 -6.21 5.16
N CYS A 325 16.76 -6.29 5.97
CA CYS A 325 15.84 -5.16 6.08
C CYS A 325 16.51 -3.99 6.82
N PRO A 326 16.55 -2.77 6.25
CA PRO A 326 16.98 -1.59 6.97
C PRO A 326 16.17 -1.42 8.26
N ALA A 327 16.84 -1.14 9.38
CA ALA A 327 16.17 -0.93 10.66
C ALA A 327 15.13 0.20 10.59
N GLU A 328 15.32 1.21 9.74
CA GLU A 328 14.31 2.24 9.46
C GLU A 328 13.00 1.69 8.90
N LEU A 329 13.03 0.77 7.93
CA LEU A 329 11.83 0.17 7.34
C LEU A 329 11.14 -0.74 8.36
N VAL A 330 11.90 -1.58 9.07
CA VAL A 330 11.38 -2.39 10.18
C VAL A 330 10.74 -1.52 11.26
N ASN A 331 11.35 -0.37 11.56
CA ASN A 331 10.81 0.56 12.56
C ASN A 331 9.55 1.28 12.05
N LEU A 332 9.39 1.52 10.75
CA LEU A 332 8.13 2.02 10.18
C LEU A 332 6.99 0.99 10.26
N THR A 333 7.25 -0.27 9.86
CA THR A 333 6.23 -1.32 9.67
C THR A 333 6.00 -2.22 10.87
N GLN A 334 6.97 -2.30 11.79
CA GLN A 334 7.05 -3.23 12.92
C GLN A 334 7.08 -4.72 12.53
N PHE A 335 7.56 -5.00 11.32
CA PHE A 335 7.65 -6.36 10.78
C PHE A 335 9.09 -6.71 10.38
N ARG A 336 9.57 -7.89 10.77
CA ARG A 336 10.94 -8.35 10.51
C ARG A 336 11.01 -9.87 10.52
N ARG A 337 11.85 -10.43 9.65
CA ARG A 337 12.08 -11.87 9.61
C ARG A 337 13.30 -12.28 10.44
N ALA A 338 13.29 -13.50 10.96
CA ALA A 338 14.42 -14.12 11.64
C ALA A 338 15.44 -14.73 10.66
N ASP A 339 15.04 -15.04 9.43
CA ASP A 339 15.87 -15.60 8.35
C ASP A 339 16.41 -14.52 7.39
N GLU A 340 16.57 -13.29 7.85
CA GLU A 340 17.20 -12.22 7.06
C GLU A 340 18.63 -12.61 6.65
N PRO A 341 19.05 -12.33 5.41
CA PRO A 341 20.44 -12.53 5.04
C PRO A 341 21.33 -11.62 5.88
N THR A 342 22.50 -12.11 6.26
CA THR A 342 23.58 -11.27 6.79
C THR A 342 24.00 -10.23 5.75
N GLU A 343 24.65 -9.13 6.17
CA GLU A 343 25.16 -8.12 5.22
C GLU A 343 26.07 -8.75 4.15
N ALA A 344 26.92 -9.70 4.53
CA ALA A 344 27.78 -10.42 3.59
C ALA A 344 27.00 -11.33 2.62
N GLU A 345 25.81 -11.82 2.99
CA GLU A 345 24.89 -12.53 2.09
C GLU A 345 24.14 -11.56 1.18
N ALA A 346 23.64 -10.44 1.72
CA ALA A 346 23.01 -9.39 0.95
C ALA A 346 23.94 -8.85 -0.15
N GLU A 347 25.22 -8.63 0.16
CA GLU A 347 26.25 -8.22 -0.80
C GLU A 347 26.50 -9.27 -1.89
N ARG A 348 26.51 -10.57 -1.55
CA ARG A 348 26.60 -11.65 -2.56
C ARG A 348 25.36 -11.70 -3.45
N ASN A 349 24.17 -11.63 -2.87
CA ASN A 349 22.90 -11.59 -3.61
C ASN A 349 22.86 -10.41 -4.58
N LEU A 350 23.33 -9.23 -4.15
CA LEU A 350 23.45 -8.04 -4.99
C LEU A 350 24.46 -8.22 -6.13
N ALA A 351 25.63 -8.82 -5.86
CA ALA A 351 26.64 -9.09 -6.88
C ALA A 351 26.16 -10.10 -7.93
N GLU A 352 25.48 -11.16 -7.50
CA GLU A 352 24.86 -12.15 -8.38
C GLU A 352 23.75 -11.52 -9.24
N ALA A 353 22.85 -10.76 -8.64
CA ALA A 353 21.78 -10.07 -9.36
C ALA A 353 22.34 -9.03 -10.35
N ALA A 354 23.42 -8.31 -9.99
CA ALA A 354 24.13 -7.41 -10.89
C ALA A 354 24.85 -8.14 -12.04
N ALA A 355 25.35 -9.36 -11.83
CA ALA A 355 25.87 -10.20 -12.90
C ALA A 355 24.74 -10.64 -13.85
N GLN A 356 23.57 -11.01 -13.33
CA GLN A 356 22.38 -11.33 -14.13
C GLN A 356 21.89 -10.14 -14.97
N ARG A 357 21.95 -8.89 -14.47
CA ARG A 357 21.60 -7.69 -15.27
C ARG A 357 22.37 -7.61 -16.59
N LYS A 358 23.64 -8.04 -16.61
CA LYS A 358 24.52 -7.94 -17.80
C LYS A 358 24.10 -8.84 -18.96
N THR A 359 23.25 -9.84 -18.73
CA THR A 359 22.69 -10.68 -19.81
C THR A 359 21.45 -10.06 -20.48
N GLY A 360 20.93 -8.94 -19.93
CA GLY A 360 19.99 -8.03 -20.60
C GLY A 360 18.54 -8.49 -20.75
N GLY A 361 18.22 -9.74 -20.44
CA GLY A 361 16.93 -10.37 -20.80
C GLY A 361 15.68 -9.88 -20.07
N ASN A 362 15.82 -9.36 -18.84
CA ASN A 362 14.68 -9.03 -17.98
C ASN A 362 13.91 -7.81 -18.51
N LYS A 363 12.61 -7.96 -18.76
CA LYS A 363 11.73 -6.90 -19.27
C LYS A 363 10.31 -7.17 -18.78
N CYS A 364 9.66 -6.14 -18.23
CA CYS A 364 8.23 -6.17 -17.95
C CYS A 364 7.41 -6.40 -19.25
N ARG A 365 6.47 -7.34 -19.20
CA ARG A 365 5.61 -7.72 -20.35
C ARG A 365 4.11 -7.61 -20.05
N LEU A 366 3.76 -6.96 -18.94
CA LEU A 366 2.38 -6.71 -18.53
C LEU A 366 1.56 -6.09 -19.68
N GLY A 367 0.38 -6.65 -19.93
CA GLY A 367 -0.49 -6.28 -21.05
C GLY A 367 -0.35 -7.17 -22.30
N ALA A 368 0.66 -8.05 -22.37
CA ALA A 368 0.72 -9.08 -23.42
C ALA A 368 -0.20 -10.27 -23.08
N PRO A 369 -1.00 -10.81 -24.04
CA PRO A 369 -1.90 -11.93 -23.77
C PRO A 369 -1.18 -13.16 -23.22
N GLY A 370 -1.64 -13.67 -22.06
CA GLY A 370 -1.09 -14.87 -21.42
C GLY A 370 0.30 -14.70 -20.80
N VAL A 371 0.78 -13.47 -20.60
CA VAL A 371 2.08 -13.19 -19.96
C VAL A 371 1.87 -12.57 -18.58
N GLY A 372 2.60 -13.06 -17.58
CA GLY A 372 2.65 -12.50 -16.23
C GLY A 372 3.32 -11.13 -16.17
N ALA A 373 3.36 -10.57 -14.95
CA ALA A 373 4.04 -9.32 -14.65
C ALA A 373 5.46 -9.55 -14.09
N ASP A 374 6.09 -10.67 -14.45
CA ASP A 374 7.49 -10.98 -14.12
C ASP A 374 8.40 -9.81 -14.52
N TYR A 375 9.28 -9.39 -13.61
CA TYR A 375 10.17 -8.23 -13.78
C TYR A 375 9.45 -6.90 -14.08
N CYS A 376 8.19 -6.75 -13.69
CA CYS A 376 7.53 -5.44 -13.58
C CYS A 376 7.65 -4.91 -12.16
N LEU A 377 8.08 -3.64 -12.01
CA LEU A 377 7.73 -2.87 -10.84
C LEU A 377 6.33 -2.33 -11.13
N THR A 378 5.29 -2.88 -10.52
CA THR A 378 3.93 -2.33 -10.64
C THR A 378 3.59 -1.48 -9.41
N ARG A 379 2.33 -1.08 -9.30
CA ARG A 379 1.84 -0.08 -8.38
C ARG A 379 0.54 -0.54 -7.76
N MET A 380 0.38 -0.25 -6.47
CA MET A 380 -0.84 -0.54 -5.71
C MET A 380 -1.06 0.50 -4.62
N MET A 381 -2.31 0.61 -4.16
CA MET A 381 -2.72 1.33 -2.97
C MET A 381 -4.08 0.76 -2.55
N ASP A 382 -4.09 -0.39 -1.88
CA ASP A 382 -5.34 -1.10 -1.52
C ASP A 382 -6.07 -0.41 -0.33
N CYS A 383 -5.34 0.38 0.47
CA CYS A 383 -5.71 0.98 1.77
C CYS A 383 -6.13 -0.02 2.86
N ARG A 384 -6.54 -1.25 2.52
CA ARG A 384 -6.92 -2.30 3.46
C ARG A 384 -5.75 -2.69 4.36
N LYS A 385 -6.06 -3.22 5.54
CA LYS A 385 -5.11 -3.95 6.40
C LYS A 385 -4.24 -4.91 5.55
N PRO A 386 -2.91 -4.72 5.51
CA PRO A 386 -2.04 -5.53 4.67
C PRO A 386 -1.94 -6.96 5.19
N SER A 387 -1.68 -7.93 4.31
CA SER A 387 -1.67 -9.36 4.68
C SER A 387 -0.73 -9.70 5.83
N GLY A 388 0.41 -9.01 5.97
CA GLY A 388 1.37 -9.20 7.07
C GLY A 388 0.87 -8.69 8.44
N ALA A 389 -0.29 -8.02 8.50
CA ALA A 389 -0.98 -7.64 9.74
C ALA A 389 -2.05 -8.68 10.15
N ILE A 390 -2.24 -9.75 9.37
CA ILE A 390 -3.20 -10.83 9.66
C ILE A 390 -2.38 -12.04 10.10
N LYS A 391 -2.49 -12.41 11.39
CA LYS A 391 -1.69 -13.50 11.99
C LYS A 391 -1.82 -14.83 11.24
N ASP A 392 -2.99 -15.15 10.70
CA ASP A 392 -3.23 -16.45 10.08
C ASP A 392 -2.50 -16.62 8.73
N ASN A 393 -2.02 -15.52 8.12
CA ASN A 393 -1.14 -15.54 6.95
C ASN A 393 0.32 -15.88 7.32
N LEU A 394 0.68 -15.81 8.60
CA LEU A 394 2.05 -16.04 9.07
C LEU A 394 2.21 -17.49 9.52
N GLN A 395 2.23 -18.39 8.54
CA GLN A 395 2.15 -19.84 8.73
C GLN A 395 3.39 -20.49 9.37
N ASN A 396 4.47 -19.74 9.58
CA ASN A 396 5.68 -20.22 10.24
C ASN A 396 6.28 -19.15 11.16
N VAL A 397 5.83 -19.12 12.41
CA VAL A 397 6.32 -18.23 13.47
C VAL A 397 7.83 -18.30 13.76
N ALA A 398 8.55 -19.33 13.31
CA ALA A 398 10.00 -19.40 13.46
C ALA A 398 10.77 -18.53 12.44
N LEU A 399 10.10 -18.08 11.37
CA LEU A 399 10.65 -17.12 10.40
C LEU A 399 10.44 -15.66 10.82
N LEU A 400 9.78 -15.40 11.95
CA LEU A 400 9.50 -14.06 12.48
C LEU A 400 10.50 -13.68 13.57
N ALA A 401 11.03 -12.47 13.52
CA ALA A 401 11.89 -11.97 14.60
C ALA A 401 11.06 -11.61 15.84
N ASP A 402 11.65 -11.81 17.02
CA ASP A 402 11.03 -11.35 18.27
C ASP A 402 10.83 -9.82 18.26
N GLY A 403 9.67 -9.37 18.75
CA GLY A 403 9.29 -7.95 18.76
C GLY A 403 8.78 -7.38 17.44
N HIS A 404 8.82 -8.16 16.34
CA HIS A 404 8.54 -7.65 14.99
C HIS A 404 7.75 -8.66 14.13
N ARG A 405 6.74 -9.27 14.74
CA ARG A 405 6.01 -10.43 14.21
C ARG A 405 4.85 -10.09 13.29
N LEU A 406 4.30 -8.88 13.36
CA LEU A 406 3.13 -8.44 12.58
C LEU A 406 3.38 -7.04 12.03
N VAL A 407 2.98 -6.80 10.78
CA VAL A 407 2.86 -5.44 10.24
C VAL A 407 1.85 -4.68 11.10
N GLN A 408 2.19 -3.47 11.55
CA GLN A 408 1.32 -2.67 12.41
C GLN A 408 0.35 -1.82 11.58
N PRO A 409 -0.95 -2.15 11.47
CA PRO A 409 -1.90 -1.41 10.66
C PRO A 409 -2.26 -0.05 11.28
N CYS A 410 -2.99 0.76 10.54
CA CYS A 410 -3.50 2.06 10.96
C CYS A 410 -5.04 2.08 11.07
N LEU A 411 -5.57 3.08 11.76
CA LEU A 411 -6.99 3.45 11.69
C LEU A 411 -7.33 4.07 10.33
N ALA A 412 -8.60 4.43 10.13
CA ALA A 412 -9.13 5.04 8.90
C ALA A 412 -8.52 6.39 8.51
N ASP A 413 -7.72 7.03 9.37
CA ASP A 413 -6.92 8.22 9.03
C ASP A 413 -5.58 7.87 8.33
N GLY A 414 -5.18 6.60 8.33
CA GLY A 414 -3.99 6.09 7.64
C GLY A 414 -2.65 6.37 8.33
N TYR A 415 -2.61 7.07 9.47
CA TYR A 415 -1.38 7.47 10.17
C TYR A 415 -1.36 7.02 11.64
N THR A 416 -2.51 7.07 12.33
CA THR A 416 -2.68 6.57 13.70
C THR A 416 -2.51 5.06 13.70
N ARG A 417 -1.39 4.59 14.23
CA ARG A 417 -1.10 3.17 14.42
C ARG A 417 -2.17 2.53 15.31
N ILE A 418 -2.59 1.33 14.95
CA ILE A 418 -3.33 0.43 15.83
C ILE A 418 -2.31 -0.31 16.71
N ASP A 419 -2.62 -0.49 17.99
CA ASP A 419 -1.77 -1.28 18.88
C ASP A 419 -1.86 -2.77 18.53
N VAL A 420 -0.73 -3.36 18.13
CA VAL A 420 -0.55 -4.79 17.85
C VAL A 420 0.34 -5.49 18.88
N GLN A 421 0.74 -4.80 19.94
CA GLN A 421 1.61 -5.38 20.95
C GLN A 421 0.88 -6.50 21.68
N CYS A 422 -0.34 -6.24 22.16
CA CYS A 422 -1.02 -7.06 23.15
C CYS A 422 -1.88 -8.15 22.50
N GLY A 423 -1.48 -9.42 22.70
CA GLY A 423 -1.69 -10.48 21.72
C GLY A 423 -2.65 -11.62 22.09
N CYS A 424 -3.41 -11.56 23.18
CA CYS A 424 -4.45 -12.57 23.45
C CYS A 424 -5.84 -11.97 23.67
N HIS A 425 -6.84 -12.77 23.29
CA HIS A 425 -8.18 -12.30 22.88
C HIS A 425 -8.92 -11.47 23.93
N ASP A 426 -8.70 -11.73 25.21
CA ASP A 426 -9.30 -11.01 26.33
C ASP A 426 -8.23 -10.44 27.28
N CYS A 427 -7.28 -9.66 26.75
CA CYS A 427 -6.53 -8.76 27.61
C CYS A 427 -7.40 -7.54 28.01
N TYR A 428 -8.55 -7.77 28.67
CA TYR A 428 -8.98 -6.77 29.65
C TYR A 428 -8.05 -6.84 30.85
N CYS A 429 -7.79 -5.66 31.43
CA CYS A 429 -8.04 -5.24 32.83
C CYS A 429 -8.58 -6.24 33.87
#